data_AF-A0A4W5MND4-F1
#
_entry.id   AF-A0A4W5MND4-F1
#
_cell.length_a   1.000
_cell.length_b   1.000
_cell.length_c   1.000
_cell.angle_alpha   90.00
_cell.angle_beta   90.00
_cell.angle_gamma   90.00
#
_symmetry.space_group_name_H-M   'P 1'
#
loop_
_entity.id
_entity.type
_entity.pdbx_description
1 polymer ?
#
loop_
_entity_poly.entity_id
_entity_poly.type
_entity_poly.pdbx_seq_one_letter_code
_entity_poly.pdbx_strand_id
1 'polypeptide(L)'
;SQKHCVQTLKLTYVSIISDKAAELSAMWARVTAREREVEELKRENGDRPKLAFSAGLTSGFVGPFNTETTLVYTRVITNIGQAYTPTTGIFTAPVRGVYNFRFRAYDLNLRCTSNGVIMQLEKGDELFDSDYNHNIFSESNGSTLGLWRS
;
A
#
# COMPACT_ATOMS: atom_id res chain seq x y z
N SER A 1 -17.82 -84.50 -34.27
CA SER A 1 -17.34 -83.12 -34.50
C SER A 1 -17.79 -82.25 -33.32
N GLN A 2 -16.91 -82.03 -32.33
CA GLN A 2 -17.23 -81.23 -31.13
C GLN A 2 -16.37 -79.98 -31.13
N LYS A 3 -17.00 -78.84 -31.45
CA LYS A 3 -16.36 -77.52 -31.38
C LYS A 3 -16.35 -77.08 -29.91
N HIS A 4 -15.19 -77.09 -29.28
CA HIS A 4 -15.04 -76.50 -27.95
C HIS A 4 -15.01 -74.98 -28.09
N CYS A 5 -15.99 -74.30 -27.49
CA CYS A 5 -16.01 -72.85 -27.36
C CYS A 5 -15.14 -72.47 -26.16
N VAL A 6 -14.05 -71.73 -26.38
CA VAL A 6 -13.20 -71.19 -25.31
C VAL A 6 -13.56 -69.72 -25.13
N GLN A 7 -14.11 -69.37 -23.96
CA GLN A 7 -14.42 -68.00 -23.59
C GLN A 7 -13.29 -67.46 -22.72
N THR A 8 -12.64 -66.37 -23.17
CA THR A 8 -11.54 -65.72 -22.45
C THR A 8 -12.08 -64.54 -21.64
N LEU A 9 -11.98 -64.60 -20.31
CA LEU A 9 -12.17 -63.43 -19.45
C LEU A 9 -10.84 -62.65 -19.37
N LYS A 10 -10.86 -61.38 -19.77
CA LYS A 10 -9.74 -60.45 -19.52
C LYS A 10 -10.14 -59.51 -18.38
N LEU A 11 -9.31 -59.43 -17.33
CA LEU A 11 -9.56 -58.59 -16.16
C LEU A 11 -9.18 -57.12 -16.42
N THR A 12 -10.10 -56.22 -16.09
CA THR A 12 -10.07 -54.75 -16.27
C THR A 12 -9.23 -54.02 -15.19
N TYR A 13 -8.16 -54.63 -14.69
CA TYR A 13 -7.37 -54.04 -13.60
C TYR A 13 -6.32 -53.03 -14.10
N VAL A 14 -5.82 -53.21 -15.33
CA VAL A 14 -4.73 -52.40 -15.90
C VAL A 14 -5.19 -51.01 -16.35
N SER A 15 -6.39 -50.88 -16.91
CA SER A 15 -6.89 -49.57 -17.41
C SER A 15 -7.16 -48.57 -16.27
N ILE A 16 -7.71 -49.05 -15.15
CA ILE A 16 -7.99 -48.18 -14.00
C ILE A 16 -6.69 -47.60 -13.41
N ILE A 17 -5.62 -48.41 -13.36
CA ILE A 17 -4.32 -47.96 -12.86
C ILE A 17 -3.68 -46.94 -13.82
N SER A 18 -3.75 -47.16 -15.13
CA SER A 18 -3.21 -46.18 -16.10
C SER A 18 -3.95 -44.86 -16.06
N ASP A 19 -5.28 -44.89 -15.93
CA ASP A 19 -6.10 -43.68 -15.85
C ASP A 19 -5.81 -42.91 -14.56
N LYS A 20 -5.68 -43.60 -13.44
CA LYS A 20 -5.30 -42.97 -12.15
C LYS A 20 -3.88 -42.43 -12.16
N ALA A 21 -2.93 -43.09 -12.83
CA ALA A 21 -1.58 -42.56 -13.00
C ALA A 21 -1.56 -41.28 -13.85
N ALA A 22 -2.37 -41.21 -14.90
CA ALA A 22 -2.53 -40.01 -15.72
C ALA A 22 -3.17 -38.86 -14.93
N GLU A 23 -4.23 -39.13 -14.17
CA GLU A 23 -4.85 -38.15 -13.27
C GLU A 23 -3.87 -37.63 -12.21
N LEU A 24 -3.09 -38.52 -11.59
CA LEU A 24 -2.06 -38.15 -10.62
C LEU A 24 -0.98 -37.28 -11.26
N SER A 25 -0.49 -37.64 -12.45
CA SER A 25 0.50 -36.84 -13.17
C SER A 25 -0.04 -35.45 -13.52
N ALA A 26 -1.29 -35.36 -13.97
CA ALA A 26 -1.94 -34.09 -14.26
C ALA A 26 -2.16 -33.25 -12.99
N MET A 27 -2.53 -33.88 -11.87
CA MET A 27 -2.72 -33.21 -10.59
C MET A 27 -1.40 -32.71 -10.01
N TRP A 28 -0.32 -33.51 -10.08
CA TRP A 28 1.02 -33.09 -9.69
C TRP A 28 1.50 -31.90 -10.51
N ALA A 29 1.33 -31.93 -11.84
CA ALA A 29 1.69 -30.80 -12.70
C ALA A 29 0.94 -29.51 -12.31
N ARG A 30 -0.35 -29.61 -11.96
CA ARG A 30 -1.14 -28.47 -11.48
C ARG A 30 -0.67 -27.94 -10.13
N VAL A 31 -0.34 -28.83 -9.18
CA VAL A 31 0.19 -28.44 -7.87
C VAL A 31 1.53 -27.73 -8.04
N THR A 32 2.47 -28.30 -8.79
CA THR A 32 3.78 -27.67 -9.04
C THR A 32 3.65 -26.32 -9.75
N ALA A 33 2.73 -26.18 -10.71
CA ALA A 33 2.48 -24.90 -11.36
C ALA A 33 1.95 -23.85 -10.38
N ARG A 34 1.01 -24.22 -9.50
CA ARG A 34 0.47 -23.33 -8.47
C ARG A 34 1.49 -22.97 -7.39
N GLU A 35 2.32 -23.91 -6.98
CA GLU A 35 3.42 -23.64 -6.03
C GLU A 35 4.39 -22.60 -6.60
N ARG A 36 4.75 -22.70 -7.88
CA ARG A 36 5.59 -21.69 -8.56
C ARG A 36 4.93 -20.31 -8.59
N GLU A 37 3.65 -20.24 -8.96
CA GLU A 37 2.88 -18.98 -8.95
C GLU A 37 2.83 -18.35 -7.55
N VAL A 38 2.62 -19.16 -6.51
CA VAL A 38 2.61 -18.69 -5.12
C VAL A 38 3.97 -18.14 -4.70
N GLU A 39 5.07 -18.80 -5.07
CA GLU A 39 6.41 -18.31 -4.76
C GLU A 39 6.76 -17.02 -5.52
N GLU A 40 6.33 -16.89 -6.78
CA GLU A 40 6.47 -15.65 -7.54
C GLU A 40 5.68 -14.50 -6.89
N LEU A 41 4.41 -14.73 -6.54
CA LEU A 41 3.58 -13.73 -5.85
C LEU A 41 4.14 -13.34 -4.47
N LYS A 42 4.68 -14.31 -3.71
CA LYS A 42 5.34 -14.03 -2.44
C LYS A 42 6.58 -13.16 -2.64
N ARG A 43 7.38 -13.44 -3.67
CA ARG A 43 8.56 -12.65 -4.02
C ARG A 43 8.17 -11.23 -4.41
N GLU A 44 7.21 -11.08 -5.34
CA GLU A 44 6.71 -9.77 -5.75
C GLU A 44 6.14 -8.95 -4.60
N ASN A 45 5.46 -9.59 -3.64
CA ASN A 45 4.90 -8.90 -2.49
C ASN A 45 5.95 -8.61 -1.40
N GLY A 46 6.97 -9.46 -1.27
CA GLY A 46 8.10 -9.27 -0.35
C GLY A 46 9.03 -8.14 -0.79
N ASP A 47 9.21 -7.97 -2.10
CA ASP A 47 10.08 -6.94 -2.68
C ASP A 47 9.44 -5.54 -2.65
N ARG A 48 8.14 -5.42 -2.39
CA ARG A 48 7.46 -4.12 -2.28
C ARG A 48 7.83 -3.45 -0.95
N PRO A 49 8.44 -2.25 -0.97
CA PRO A 49 8.76 -1.55 0.25
C PRO A 49 7.47 -1.18 0.99
N LYS A 50 7.39 -1.56 2.26
CA LYS A 50 6.33 -1.08 3.15
C LYS A 50 6.62 0.37 3.52
N LEU A 51 5.64 1.25 3.36
CA LEU A 51 5.80 2.68 3.59
C LEU A 51 4.70 3.17 4.52
N ALA A 52 5.08 3.79 5.63
CA ALA A 52 4.15 4.47 6.51
C ALA A 52 4.91 5.47 7.38
N PHE A 53 4.38 6.68 7.53
CA PHE A 53 4.95 7.66 8.45
C PHE A 53 3.85 8.35 9.27
N SER A 54 4.25 8.84 10.44
CA SER A 54 3.47 9.73 11.27
C SER A 54 4.43 10.64 12.00
N ALA A 55 4.17 11.93 11.95
CA ALA A 55 4.99 12.96 12.58
C ALA A 55 4.11 14.05 13.17
N GLY A 56 4.67 14.80 14.12
CA GLY A 56 4.03 15.94 14.75
C GLY A 56 5.04 17.05 15.04
N LEU A 57 4.53 18.17 15.53
CA LEU A 57 5.36 19.27 15.98
C LEU A 57 5.93 18.98 17.37
N THR A 58 7.17 19.42 17.62
CA THR A 58 7.77 19.33 18.96
C THR A 58 7.25 20.45 19.87
N SER A 59 7.00 21.64 19.31
CA SER A 59 6.36 22.77 19.99
C SER A 59 4.92 22.95 19.49
N GLY A 60 4.01 23.33 20.40
CA GLY A 60 2.58 23.47 20.07
C GLY A 60 2.21 24.70 19.23
N PHE A 61 3.15 25.62 18.99
CA PHE A 61 2.92 26.84 18.21
C PHE A 61 3.91 26.92 17.05
N VAL A 62 3.38 27.08 15.84
CA VAL A 62 4.13 27.26 14.59
C VAL A 62 3.36 28.26 13.73
N GLY A 63 4.06 29.28 13.21
CA GLY A 63 3.47 30.45 12.56
C GLY A 63 3.44 31.69 13.47
N PRO A 64 2.74 32.77 13.08
CA PRO A 64 2.04 32.94 11.79
C PRO A 64 3.02 33.02 10.62
N PHE A 65 2.56 32.65 9.43
CA PHE A 65 3.34 32.74 8.19
C PHE A 65 2.66 33.73 7.24
N ASN A 66 3.44 34.64 6.66
CA ASN A 66 2.96 35.61 5.67
C ASN A 66 3.18 35.12 4.22
N THR A 67 3.85 33.99 4.08
CA THR A 67 4.19 33.34 2.81
C THR A 67 4.01 31.84 2.96
N GLU A 68 3.80 31.15 1.85
CA GLU A 68 3.83 29.69 1.77
C GLU A 68 5.12 29.19 2.44
N THR A 69 4.96 28.33 3.44
CA THR A 69 6.05 27.83 4.26
C THR A 69 5.85 26.35 4.49
N THR A 70 6.81 25.54 4.06
CA THR A 70 6.78 24.09 4.29
C THR A 70 6.80 23.79 5.78
N LEU A 71 5.78 23.06 6.25
CA LEU A 71 5.65 22.70 7.65
C LEU A 71 6.57 21.51 7.99
N VAL A 72 7.56 21.75 8.87
CA VAL A 72 8.53 20.73 9.28
C VAL A 72 8.09 20.05 10.58
N TYR A 73 7.53 18.84 10.48
CA TYR A 73 7.16 18.01 11.63
C TYR A 73 8.37 17.25 12.18
N THR A 74 9.08 17.89 13.11
CA THR A 74 10.34 17.37 13.68
C THR A 74 10.15 16.15 14.60
N ARG A 75 8.95 15.94 15.19
CA ARG A 75 8.69 14.80 16.07
C ARG A 75 8.18 13.61 15.27
N VAL A 76 9.09 12.74 14.84
CA VAL A 76 8.74 11.50 14.13
C VAL A 76 8.25 10.44 15.12
N ILE A 77 7.03 9.95 14.90
CA ILE A 77 6.43 8.84 15.65
C ILE A 77 6.71 7.51 14.94
N THR A 78 6.52 7.47 13.62
CA THR A 78 6.76 6.32 12.76
C THR A 78 7.36 6.78 11.43
N ASN A 79 8.30 6.03 10.86
CA ASN A 79 8.86 6.29 9.51
C ASN A 79 9.33 4.98 8.84
N ILE A 80 8.39 4.06 8.62
CA ILE A 80 8.66 2.78 7.96
C ILE A 80 9.01 3.06 6.49
N GLY A 81 10.15 2.53 6.06
CA GLY A 81 10.70 2.77 4.72
C GLY A 81 11.43 4.10 4.56
N GLN A 82 11.56 4.89 5.63
CA GLN A 82 12.38 6.11 5.69
C GLN A 82 12.10 7.13 4.56
N ALA A 83 10.84 7.21 4.13
CA ALA A 83 10.41 8.08 3.04
C ALA A 83 10.09 9.51 3.50
N TYR A 84 9.93 9.75 4.81
CA TYR A 84 9.76 11.08 5.39
C TYR A 84 11.09 11.66 5.90
N THR A 85 11.39 12.91 5.57
CA THR A 85 12.61 13.60 6.02
C THR A 85 12.26 14.69 7.06
N PRO A 86 12.49 14.45 8.37
CA PRO A 86 12.08 15.39 9.42
C PRO A 86 12.87 16.71 9.46
N THR A 87 13.97 16.84 8.73
CA THR A 87 14.69 18.11 8.58
C THR A 87 14.08 19.03 7.53
N THR A 88 13.36 18.48 6.55
CA THR A 88 12.74 19.25 5.45
C THR A 88 11.21 19.24 5.49
N GLY A 89 10.61 18.30 6.22
CA GLY A 89 9.16 18.11 6.22
C GLY A 89 8.63 17.32 5.00
N ILE A 90 9.51 16.83 4.13
CA ILE A 90 9.14 16.29 2.83
C ILE A 90 9.02 14.76 2.87
N PHE A 91 7.93 14.24 2.30
CA PHE A 91 7.79 12.82 1.97
C PHE A 91 8.21 12.58 0.51
N THR A 92 9.13 11.65 0.27
CA THR A 92 9.57 11.24 -1.07
C THR A 92 9.11 9.84 -1.38
N ALA A 93 8.24 9.67 -2.38
CA ALA A 93 7.79 8.35 -2.82
C ALA A 93 8.94 7.56 -3.46
N PRO A 94 9.38 6.42 -2.88
CA PRO A 94 10.46 5.63 -3.45
C PRO A 94 9.99 4.72 -4.60
N VAL A 95 8.68 4.46 -4.68
CA VAL A 95 8.05 3.62 -5.70
C VAL A 95 6.81 4.31 -6.25
N ARG A 96 6.38 3.92 -7.45
CA ARG A 96 5.09 4.37 -7.99
C ARG A 96 3.97 3.73 -7.21
N GLY A 97 3.00 4.52 -6.76
CA GLY A 97 1.90 4.01 -5.99
C GLY A 97 0.87 5.07 -5.63
N VAL A 98 -0.16 4.62 -4.91
CA VAL A 98 -1.17 5.48 -4.33
C VAL A 98 -0.84 5.69 -2.85
N TYR A 99 -0.81 6.95 -2.44
CA TYR A 99 -0.43 7.36 -1.09
C TYR A 99 -1.60 8.10 -0.45
N ASN A 100 -1.89 7.78 0.82
CA ASN A 100 -2.88 8.48 1.62
C ASN A 100 -2.16 9.39 2.61
N PHE A 101 -2.47 10.69 2.55
CA PHE A 101 -1.98 11.69 3.49
C PHE A 101 -3.13 12.19 4.34
N ARG A 102 -2.87 12.40 5.62
CA ARG A 102 -3.80 13.05 6.53
C ARG A 102 -3.01 14.02 7.40
N PHE A 103 -3.52 15.23 7.53
CA PHE A 103 -2.91 16.28 8.32
C PHE A 103 -3.97 16.97 9.16
N ARG A 104 -3.55 17.50 10.31
CA ARG A 104 -4.41 18.19 11.26
C ARG A 104 -3.70 19.43 11.77
N ALA A 105 -4.44 20.52 11.91
CA ALA A 105 -3.99 21.72 12.60
C ALA A 105 -4.96 22.05 13.73
N TYR A 106 -4.47 22.80 14.70
CA TYR A 106 -5.27 23.32 15.80
C TYR A 106 -4.90 24.78 15.98
N ASP A 107 -5.88 25.68 15.98
CA ASP A 107 -5.67 27.06 16.39
C ASP A 107 -5.78 27.15 17.92
N LEU A 108 -4.66 27.49 18.56
CA LEU A 108 -4.56 27.68 20.01
C LEU A 108 -4.80 29.14 20.43
N ASN A 109 -5.17 30.04 19.52
CA ASN A 109 -5.50 31.41 19.88
C ASN A 109 -6.79 31.46 20.72
N LEU A 110 -6.64 31.68 22.02
CA LEU A 110 -7.72 31.94 22.98
C LEU A 110 -8.40 33.30 22.80
N ARG A 111 -7.98 34.08 21.79
CA ARG A 111 -8.55 35.38 21.45
C ARG A 111 -9.08 35.29 20.03
N CYS A 112 -10.32 35.72 19.84
CA CYS A 112 -11.02 35.79 18.55
C CYS A 112 -10.36 36.82 17.61
N THR A 113 -9.11 36.63 17.26
CA THR A 113 -8.43 37.35 16.19
C THR A 113 -8.71 36.60 14.90
N SER A 114 -9.09 37.34 13.85
CA SER A 114 -9.47 36.86 12.52
C SER A 114 -8.32 36.21 11.74
N ASN A 115 -7.63 35.23 12.33
CA ASN A 115 -6.56 34.49 11.69
C ASN A 115 -7.18 33.23 11.07
N GLY A 116 -7.00 33.06 9.76
CA GLY A 116 -7.34 31.81 9.08
C GLY A 116 -6.16 30.86 9.10
N VAL A 117 -6.43 29.56 9.19
CA VAL A 117 -5.43 28.52 8.94
C VAL A 117 -5.64 28.03 7.51
N ILE A 118 -4.56 28.01 6.74
CA ILE A 118 -4.51 27.36 5.44
C ILE A 118 -3.52 26.21 5.56
N MET A 119 -3.97 25.00 5.24
CA MET A 119 -3.10 23.84 5.10
C MET A 119 -3.12 23.38 3.66
N GLN A 120 -1.95 23.22 3.07
CA GLN A 120 -1.79 22.79 1.69
C GLN A 120 -0.98 21.50 1.64
N LEU A 121 -1.45 20.58 0.80
CA LEU A 121 -0.70 19.42 0.37
C LEU A 121 -0.19 19.69 -1.03
N GLU A 122 1.12 19.76 -1.18
CA GLU A 122 1.80 19.99 -2.44
C GLU A 122 2.41 18.70 -2.98
N LYS A 123 2.44 18.57 -4.31
CA LYS A 123 3.16 17.53 -5.04
C LYS A 123 4.22 18.19 -5.93
N GLY A 124 5.46 18.24 -5.44
CA GLY A 124 6.46 19.09 -6.09
C GLY A 124 6.06 20.55 -5.91
N ASP A 125 6.02 21.30 -7.01
CA ASP A 125 5.61 22.73 -7.02
C ASP A 125 4.10 22.91 -7.34
N GLU A 126 3.32 21.83 -7.38
CA GLU A 126 1.90 21.86 -7.70
C GLU A 126 1.05 21.71 -6.42
N LEU A 127 0.11 22.64 -6.22
CA LEU A 127 -0.92 22.52 -5.18
C LEU A 127 -1.85 21.35 -5.53
N PHE A 128 -1.89 20.33 -4.67
CA PHE A 128 -2.73 19.17 -4.87
C PHE A 128 -4.04 19.25 -4.08
N ASP A 129 -3.97 19.65 -2.82
CA ASP A 129 -5.15 19.82 -1.97
C ASP A 129 -4.93 20.98 -1.01
N SER A 130 -5.99 21.69 -0.67
CA SER A 130 -5.95 22.81 0.27
C SER A 130 -7.18 22.78 1.15
N ASP A 131 -6.97 22.95 2.45
CA ASP A 131 -8.02 23.24 3.40
C ASP A 131 -7.84 24.68 3.90
N TYR A 132 -8.92 25.46 3.87
CA TYR A 132 -8.96 26.81 4.41
C TYR A 132 -10.11 26.92 5.38
N ASN A 133 -9.81 27.35 6.59
CA ASN A 133 -10.85 27.67 7.55
C ASN A 133 -10.55 28.96 8.29
N HIS A 134 -11.65 29.57 8.71
CA HIS A 134 -11.68 30.81 9.45
C HIS A 134 -12.37 30.55 10.80
N ASN A 135 -11.69 30.83 11.92
CA ASN A 135 -12.21 30.74 13.29
C ASN A 135 -12.51 29.33 13.86
N ILE A 136 -11.74 28.28 13.55
CA ILE A 136 -11.96 26.93 14.14
C ILE A 136 -10.77 26.48 15.01
N PHE A 137 -11.08 25.90 16.18
CA PHE A 137 -10.13 25.34 17.15
C PHE A 137 -9.33 24.13 16.65
N SER A 138 -9.80 23.43 15.62
CA SER A 138 -9.20 22.19 15.08
C SER A 138 -9.65 21.90 13.66
N GLU A 139 -8.73 21.50 12.82
CA GLU A 139 -8.94 21.14 11.41
C GLU A 139 -8.26 19.81 11.08
N SER A 140 -8.82 19.09 10.13
CA SER A 140 -8.32 17.80 9.69
C SER A 140 -8.71 17.59 8.24
N ASN A 141 -7.73 17.47 7.36
CA ASN A 141 -7.97 17.08 5.97
C ASN A 141 -7.20 15.79 5.65
N GLY A 142 -7.65 15.08 4.62
CA GLY A 142 -7.06 13.84 4.17
C GLY A 142 -7.31 13.59 2.70
N SER A 143 -6.23 13.34 1.98
CA SER A 143 -6.25 13.24 0.52
C SER A 143 -5.50 11.99 0.08
N THR A 144 -5.90 11.44 -1.06
CA THR A 144 -5.25 10.25 -1.65
C THR A 144 -4.71 10.61 -3.02
N LEU A 145 -3.41 10.39 -3.26
CA LEU A 145 -2.74 10.83 -4.48
C LEU A 145 -1.82 9.75 -5.06
N GLY A 146 -1.83 9.64 -6.39
CA GLY A 146 -0.84 8.88 -7.14
C GLY A 146 0.50 9.63 -7.20
N LEU A 147 1.56 9.02 -6.66
CA LEU A 147 2.92 9.55 -6.73
C LEU A 147 3.81 8.63 -7.56
N TRP A 148 4.72 9.24 -8.30
CA TRP A 148 5.79 8.60 -9.06
C TRP A 148 7.03 9.49 -8.95
N ARG A 149 8.23 8.89 -9.00
CA ARG A 149 9.45 9.67 -9.19
C ARG A 149 9.37 10.38 -10.55
N SER A 150 9.64 11.68 -10.56
CA SER A 150 10.02 12.40 -11.77
C SER A 150 11.35 11.90 -12.30
#